data_AF-A0A1G3IQM2-F1
#
_entry.id   AF-A0A1G3IQM2-F1
#
_cell.length_a   1.000
_cell.length_b   1.000
_cell.length_c   1.000
_cell.angle_alpha   90.00
_cell.angle_beta   90.00
_cell.angle_gamma   90.00
#
_symmetry.space_group_name_H-M   'P 1'
#
loop_
_entity.id
_entity.type
_entity.pdbx_description
1 polymer ?
#
loop_
_entity_poly.entity_id
_entity_poly.type
_entity_poly.pdbx_seq_one_letter_code
_entity_poly.pdbx_strand_id
1 'polypeptide(L)'
;MDGRVRRRAFHELGAGVARDLALLAWAEEIAKNPHPPPGRNDAWTALVEDAGAWTPVAFPLKGRDALALGIPSGERVGELLGALERWWIDGDFRAGREACLAKLRELAGVG
;
A
#
# COMPACT_ATOMS: atom_id res chain seq x y z
N MET A 1 -2.74 3.65 -15.23
CA MET A 1 -2.96 2.96 -13.94
C MET A 1 -3.30 4.01 -12.90
N ASP A 2 -4.38 3.81 -12.14
CA ASP A 2 -4.79 4.74 -11.08
C ASP A 2 -3.66 4.92 -10.03
N GLY A 3 -3.52 6.13 -9.48
CA GLY A 3 -2.44 6.47 -8.53
C GLY A 3 -2.47 5.65 -7.24
N ARG A 4 -3.66 5.31 -6.73
CA ARG A 4 -3.83 4.48 -5.53
C ARG A 4 -3.35 3.06 -5.77
N VAL A 5 -3.71 2.50 -6.93
CA VAL A 5 -3.29 1.16 -7.33
C VAL A 5 -1.77 1.05 -7.39
N ARG A 6 -1.07 2.09 -7.88
CA ARG A 6 0.41 2.08 -7.89
C ARG A 6 0.98 2.11 -6.49
N ARG A 7 0.52 3.03 -5.63
CA ARG A 7 1.04 3.15 -4.26
C ARG A 7 0.84 1.86 -3.45
N ARG A 8 -0.31 1.21 -3.59
CA ARG A 8 -0.55 -0.12 -3.02
C ARG A 8 0.48 -1.14 -3.52
N ALA A 9 0.67 -1.23 -4.83
CA ALA A 9 1.65 -2.16 -5.42
C ALA A 9 3.09 -1.85 -4.96
N PHE A 10 3.46 -0.57 -4.86
CA PHE A 10 4.78 -0.15 -4.39
C PHE A 10 5.00 -0.48 -2.91
N HIS A 11 3.96 -0.37 -2.09
CA HIS A 11 4.01 -0.76 -0.68
C HIS A 11 4.17 -2.28 -0.52
N GLU A 12 3.42 -3.07 -1.28
CA GLU A 12 3.42 -4.54 -1.17
C GLU A 12 4.69 -5.18 -1.76
N LEU A 13 5.18 -4.68 -2.90
CA LEU A 13 6.36 -5.23 -3.59
C LEU A 13 7.67 -4.60 -3.12
N GLY A 14 7.60 -3.38 -2.58
CA GLY A 14 8.76 -2.51 -2.41
C GLY A 14 9.11 -1.75 -3.70
N ALA A 15 9.66 -0.55 -3.53
CA ALA A 15 9.99 0.38 -4.62
C ALA A 15 10.91 -0.25 -5.69
N GLY A 16 11.96 -0.98 -5.28
CA GLY A 16 12.92 -1.59 -6.21
C GLY A 16 12.28 -2.66 -7.10
N VAL A 17 11.58 -3.63 -6.49
CA VAL A 17 10.90 -4.71 -7.24
C VAL A 17 9.82 -4.14 -8.15
N ALA A 18 9.04 -3.17 -7.67
CA ALA A 18 8.03 -2.51 -8.50
C ALA A 18 8.64 -1.81 -9.71
N ARG A 19 9.80 -1.14 -9.53
CA ARG A 19 10.53 -0.50 -10.62
C ARG A 19 11.05 -1.51 -11.64
N ASP A 20 11.65 -2.60 -11.18
CA ASP A 20 12.20 -3.64 -12.07
C ASP A 20 11.10 -4.32 -12.88
N LEU A 21 9.97 -4.66 -12.24
CA LEU A 21 8.81 -5.22 -12.92
C LEU A 21 8.19 -4.24 -13.94
N ALA A 22 8.16 -2.94 -13.63
CA ALA A 22 7.69 -1.93 -14.56
C ALA A 22 8.61 -1.84 -15.80
N LEU A 23 9.93 -1.89 -15.61
CA LEU A 23 10.90 -1.91 -16.72
C LEU A 23 10.77 -3.17 -17.58
N LEU A 24 10.61 -4.35 -16.96
CA LEU A 24 10.40 -5.61 -17.68
C LEU A 24 9.12 -5.59 -18.52
N ALA A 25 8.01 -5.11 -17.93
CA ALA A 25 6.74 -5.00 -18.63
C ALA A 25 6.78 -3.97 -19.77
N TRP A 26 7.51 -2.87 -19.59
CA TRP A 26 7.73 -1.89 -20.65
C TRP A 26 8.52 -2.47 -21.82
N ALA A 27 9.62 -3.18 -21.53
CA ALA A 27 10.43 -3.84 -22.56
C ALA A 27 9.61 -4.86 -23.37
N GLU A 28 8.76 -5.63 -22.69
CA GLU A 28 7.83 -6.57 -23.34
C GLU A 28 6.82 -5.84 -24.25
N GLU A 29 6.28 -4.71 -23.80
CA GLU A 29 5.34 -3.91 -24.60
C GLU A 29 6.00 -3.33 -25.85
N ILE A 30 7.22 -2.78 -25.74
CA ILE A 30 8.00 -2.29 -26.89
C ILE A 30 8.23 -3.41 -27.90
N ALA A 31 8.59 -4.61 -27.43
CA ALA A 31 8.82 -5.76 -28.30
C ALA A 31 7.56 -6.19 -29.08
N LYS A 32 6.39 -6.08 -28.44
CA LYS A 32 5.09 -6.43 -29.04
C LYS A 32 4.51 -5.32 -29.89
N ASN A 33 4.79 -4.06 -29.58
CA ASN A 33 4.26 -2.90 -30.26
C ASN A 33 5.36 -1.85 -30.52
N PRO A 34 6.07 -1.95 -31.66
CA PRO A 34 7.14 -1.02 -32.01
C PRO A 34 6.67 0.42 -32.25
N HIS A 35 5.38 0.63 -32.51
CA HIS A 35 4.79 1.94 -32.76
C HIS A 35 3.66 2.20 -31.75
N PRO A 36 4.02 2.43 -30.47
CA PRO A 36 3.02 2.69 -29.45
C PRO A 36 2.28 4.00 -29.73
N PRO A 37 1.04 4.15 -29.23
CA PRO A 37 0.34 5.42 -29.34
C PRO A 37 1.12 6.54 -28.62
N PRO A 38 0.95 7.79 -29.05
CA PRO A 38 1.58 8.94 -28.40
C PRO A 38 1.33 8.96 -26.88
N GLY A 39 2.34 9.36 -26.11
CA GLY A 39 2.28 9.45 -24.64
C GLY A 39 2.38 8.11 -23.90
N ARG A 40 2.45 6.97 -24.62
CA ARG A 40 2.57 5.66 -23.95
C ARG A 40 3.92 5.49 -23.25
N ASN A 41 5.00 5.93 -23.89
CA ASN A 41 6.34 5.92 -23.29
C ASN A 41 6.43 6.88 -22.10
N ASP A 42 5.78 8.05 -22.17
CA ASP A 42 5.75 8.99 -21.05
C ASP A 42 5.04 8.39 -19.83
N ALA A 43 3.96 7.62 -20.05
CA ALA A 43 3.26 6.91 -18.99
C ALA A 43 4.13 5.82 -18.32
N TRP A 44 5.01 5.16 -19.09
CA TRP A 44 5.97 4.19 -18.57
C TRP A 44 7.09 4.87 -17.78
N THR A 45 7.65 5.97 -18.31
CA THR A 45 8.63 6.79 -17.60
C THR A 45 8.07 7.27 -16.26
N ALA A 46 6.87 7.84 -16.26
CA ALA A 46 6.21 8.31 -15.03
C ALA A 46 5.98 7.17 -14.02
N LEU A 47 5.66 5.96 -14.48
CA LEU A 47 5.51 4.80 -13.60
C LEU A 47 6.83 4.39 -12.93
N VAL A 48 7.92 4.36 -13.69
CA VAL A 48 9.27 4.01 -13.20
C VAL A 48 9.78 5.08 -12.23
N GLU A 49 9.54 6.36 -12.53
CA GLU A 49 9.87 7.48 -11.66
C GLU A 49 9.07 7.45 -10.36
N ASP A 50 7.75 7.26 -10.43
CA ASP A 50 6.89 7.14 -9.26
C ASP A 50 7.31 5.96 -8.37
N ALA A 51 7.68 4.82 -8.96
CA ALA A 51 8.19 3.67 -8.21
C ALA A 51 9.51 4.00 -7.51
N GLY A 52 10.43 4.70 -8.20
CA GLY A 52 11.72 5.12 -7.63
C GLY A 52 11.60 6.18 -6.55
N ALA A 53 10.57 7.03 -6.60
CA ALA A 53 10.30 8.07 -5.61
C ALA A 53 9.47 7.57 -4.41
N TRP A 54 8.92 6.35 -4.47
CA TRP A 54 8.07 5.82 -3.41
C TRP A 54 8.85 5.63 -2.10
N THR A 55 8.33 6.23 -1.03
CA THR A 55 8.80 6.01 0.33
C THR A 55 7.77 5.17 1.09
N PRO A 56 8.14 4.00 1.65
CA PRO A 56 7.23 3.19 2.44
C PRO A 56 6.59 3.99 3.58
N VAL A 57 5.27 3.92 3.69
CA VAL A 57 4.53 4.54 4.79
C VAL A 57 4.40 3.51 5.91
N ALA A 58 4.81 3.88 7.13
CA ALA A 58 4.68 3.00 8.27
C ALA A 58 3.25 2.99 8.82
N PHE A 59 2.70 1.80 9.05
CA PHE A 59 1.41 1.65 9.73
C PHE A 59 1.46 2.28 11.13
N PRO A 60 0.51 3.18 11.50
CA PRO A 60 0.65 4.04 12.67
C PRO A 60 0.38 3.36 14.02
N LEU A 61 -0.07 2.10 14.05
CA LEU A 61 -0.35 1.35 15.27
C LEU A 61 0.60 0.16 15.49
N LYS A 62 0.74 -0.22 16.75
CA LYS A 62 1.51 -1.39 17.21
C LYS A 62 0.64 -2.27 18.12
N GLY A 63 1.06 -3.52 18.37
CA GLY A 63 0.40 -4.46 19.30
C GLY A 63 0.03 -3.84 20.65
N ARG A 64 0.93 -3.04 21.24
CA ARG A 64 0.68 -2.34 22.52
C ARG A 64 -0.54 -1.42 22.51
N ASP A 65 -0.93 -0.89 21.34
CA ASP A 65 -2.08 -0.01 21.22
C ASP A 65 -3.38 -0.81 21.34
N ALA A 66 -3.42 -2.03 20.79
CA ALA A 66 -4.54 -2.96 20.98
C ALA A 66 -4.65 -3.41 22.44
N LEU A 67 -3.52 -3.72 23.09
CA LEU A 67 -3.50 -4.09 24.51
C LEU A 67 -3.98 -2.95 25.41
N ALA A 68 -3.59 -1.70 25.11
CA ALA A 68 -4.04 -0.52 25.85
C ALA A 68 -5.55 -0.26 25.71
N LEU A 69 -6.19 -0.80 24.67
CA LEU A 69 -7.66 -0.78 24.51
C LEU A 69 -8.36 -1.92 25.26
N GLY A 70 -7.63 -2.73 26.04
CA GLY A 70 -8.17 -3.85 26.79
C GLY A 70 -8.39 -5.14 25.98
N ILE A 71 -7.90 -5.19 24.74
CA ILE A 71 -7.96 -6.41 23.91
C ILE A 71 -6.97 -7.43 24.50
N PRO A 72 -7.42 -8.63 24.89
CA PRO A 72 -6.53 -9.65 25.44
C PRO A 72 -5.44 -10.03 24.45
N SER A 73 -4.21 -10.19 24.94
CA SER A 73 -3.10 -10.67 24.12
C SER A 73 -3.40 -12.04 23.54
N GLY A 74 -3.12 -12.22 22.25
CA GLY A 74 -3.33 -13.49 21.55
C GLY A 74 -3.51 -13.28 20.06
N GLU A 75 -3.86 -14.35 19.35
CA GLU A 75 -4.11 -14.36 17.91
C GLU A 75 -5.07 -13.26 17.46
N ARG A 76 -6.10 -12.99 18.27
CA ARG A 76 -7.10 -11.95 18.02
C ARG A 76 -6.50 -10.56 17.80
N VAL A 77 -5.42 -10.21 18.49
CA VAL A 77 -4.73 -8.92 18.31
C VAL A 77 -4.13 -8.83 16.90
N GLY A 78 -3.49 -9.91 16.45
CA GLY A 78 -2.92 -10.00 15.11
C GLY A 78 -4.00 -9.91 14.02
N GLU A 79 -5.12 -10.62 14.19
CA GLU A 79 -6.26 -10.56 13.26
C GLU A 79 -6.82 -9.14 13.11
N LEU A 80 -7.05 -8.46 14.23
CA LEU A 80 -7.60 -7.12 14.26
C LEU A 80 -6.64 -6.10 13.65
N LEU A 81 -5.35 -6.16 14.00
CA LEU A 81 -4.34 -5.28 13.42
C LEU A 81 -4.15 -5.53 11.93
N GLY A 82 -4.16 -6.80 11.49
CA GLY A 82 -4.07 -7.12 10.06
C GLY A 82 -5.30 -6.65 9.27
N ALA A 83 -6.50 -6.76 9.84
CA ALA A 83 -7.72 -6.23 9.22
C ALA A 83 -7.67 -4.69 9.13
N LEU A 84 -7.19 -4.04 10.18
CA LEU A 84 -7.03 -2.60 10.23
C LEU A 84 -5.97 -2.09 9.26
N GLU A 85 -4.84 -2.79 9.13
CA GLU A 85 -3.78 -2.46 8.17
C GLU A 85 -4.28 -2.57 6.74
N ARG A 86 -5.05 -3.62 6.40
CA ARG A 86 -5.70 -3.73 5.08
C ARG A 86 -6.64 -2.56 4.81
N TRP A 87 -7.49 -2.21 5.77
CA TRP A 87 -8.38 -1.04 5.66
C TRP A 87 -7.58 0.26 5.47
N TRP A 88 -6.45 0.40 6.15
CA TRP A 88 -5.59 1.58 6.04
C TRP A 88 -4.90 1.69 4.67
N ILE A 89 -4.42 0.56 4.13
CA ILE A 89 -3.87 0.46 2.77
C ILE A 89 -4.95 0.79 1.74
N ASP A 90 -6.17 0.26 1.91
CA ASP A 90 -7.31 0.54 1.02
C ASP A 90 -7.72 2.02 1.07
N GLY A 91 -7.57 2.64 2.24
CA GLY A 91 -7.70 4.08 2.48
C GLY A 91 -6.55 4.94 1.94
N ASP A 92 -5.64 4.36 1.13
CA ASP A 92 -4.49 5.02 0.52
C ASP A 92 -3.52 5.61 1.56
N PHE A 93 -3.33 4.90 2.67
CA PHE A 93 -2.38 5.26 3.74
C PHE A 93 -2.72 6.59 4.45
N ARG A 94 -3.94 7.13 4.26
CA ARG A 94 -4.31 8.47 4.73
C ARG A 94 -4.67 8.55 6.20
N ALA A 95 -5.14 7.44 6.79
CA ALA A 95 -5.61 7.47 8.17
C ALA A 95 -4.41 7.60 9.11
N GLY A 96 -4.43 8.65 9.94
CA GLY A 96 -3.46 8.83 11.01
C GLY A 96 -3.78 7.95 12.21
N ARG A 97 -2.94 8.04 13.24
CA ARG A 97 -3.03 7.24 14.47
C ARG A 97 -4.42 7.27 15.12
N GLU A 98 -5.01 8.44 15.32
CA GLU A 98 -6.31 8.58 15.97
C GLU A 98 -7.44 7.91 15.19
N ALA A 99 -7.45 8.07 13.86
CA ALA A 99 -8.41 7.41 12.99
C ALA A 99 -8.25 5.88 13.02
N CYS A 100 -7.01 5.39 13.05
CA CYS A 100 -6.75 3.95 13.20
C CYS A 100 -7.19 3.42 14.58
N LEU A 101 -7.00 4.18 15.67
CA LEU A 101 -7.47 3.78 17.00
C LEU A 101 -9.00 3.72 17.07
N ALA A 102 -9.69 4.70 16.48
CA ALA A 102 -11.15 4.69 16.37
C ALA A 102 -11.63 3.46 15.59
N LYS A 103 -11.01 3.16 14.45
CA LYS A 103 -11.35 1.98 13.65
C LYS A 103 -11.04 0.66 14.38
N LEU A 104 -9.95 0.61 15.15
CA LEU A 104 -9.59 -0.56 15.96
C LEU A 104 -10.66 -0.86 17.02
N ARG A 105 -11.18 0.17 17.70
CA ARG A 105 -12.28 0.03 18.66
C ARG A 105 -13.54 -0.54 18.01
N GLU A 106 -13.91 -0.01 16.85
CA GLU A 106 -15.05 -0.50 16.04
C GLU A 106 -14.87 -1.99 15.69
N LEU A 107 -13.71 -2.38 15.16
CA LEU A 107 -13.42 -3.77 14.78
C LEU A 107 -13.39 -4.73 15.98
N ALA A 108 -12.95 -4.24 17.13
CA ALA A 108 -12.90 -5.01 18.37
C ALA A 108 -14.26 -5.11 19.08
N GLY A 109 -15.25 -4.31 18.67
CA GLY A 109 -16.56 -4.23 19.33
C GLY A 109 -16.50 -3.60 20.73
N VAL A 110 -15.48 -2.78 20.99
CA VAL A 110 -15.28 -2.12 22.28
C VAL A 110 -15.70 -0.65 22.12
N GLY A 111 -16.89 -0.33 22.65
CA GLY A 111 -17.51 1.00 22.64
C GLY A 111 -17.50 1.63 24.01
#